data_AF-A0A8S3AY65-F1
#
_entry.id   AF-A0A8S3AY65-F1
#
_cell.length_a   1.000
_cell.length_b   1.000
_cell.length_c   1.000
_cell.angle_alpha   90.00
_cell.angle_beta   90.00
_cell.angle_gamma   90.00
#
_symmetry.space_group_name_H-M   'P 1'
#
loop_
_entity.id
_entity.type
_entity.pdbx_description
1 polymer ?
#
loop_
_entity_poly.entity_id
_entity_poly.type
_entity_poly.pdbx_seq_one_letter_code
_entity_poly.pdbx_strand_id
1 'polypeptide(L)' 'MFQSTSKNVQIPFTYSVKFVKNNDIRWASRWDYILKSLPQTRIQWFSILNSLVIVLFLSGMVAMILLRTLHKDIARYNQ' A
#
# COMPACT_ATOMS: atom_id res chain seq x y z
N MET A 1 48.37 -4.73 22.26
CA MET A 1 46.93 -4.55 22.57
C MET A 1 46.53 -3.19 22.01
N PHE A 2 45.90 -3.16 20.82
CA PHE A 2 45.53 -1.90 20.16
C PHE A 2 44.11 -1.52 20.57
N GLN A 3 43.98 -0.40 21.28
CA GLN A 3 42.69 0.09 21.77
C GLN A 3 42.01 0.85 20.63
N SER A 4 40.97 0.26 20.03
CA SER A 4 40.17 0.88 18.97
C SER A 4 39.23 1.92 19.59
N THR A 5 39.70 3.16 19.73
CA THR A 5 38.84 4.28 20.12
C THR A 5 37.88 4.57 18.98
N SER A 6 36.65 4.07 19.08
CA SER A 6 35.54 4.40 18.18
C SER A 6 35.12 5.85 18.39
N LYS A 7 35.92 6.79 17.89
CA LYS A 7 35.53 8.19 17.79
C LYS A 7 34.43 8.27 16.74
N ASN A 8 33.25 8.76 17.14
CA ASN A 8 32.12 9.00 16.26
C ASN A 8 32.50 10.16 15.31
N VAL A 9 33.14 9.83 14.18
CA VAL A 9 33.53 10.82 13.17
C VAL A 9 32.26 11.24 12.44
N GLN A 10 31.73 12.40 12.81
CA GLN A 10 30.63 13.02 12.09
C GLN A 10 31.20 13.60 10.78
N ILE A 11 30.96 12.89 9.68
CA ILE A 11 31.31 13.37 8.34
C ILE A 11 30.15 14.26 7.87
N PRO A 12 30.33 15.59 7.76
CA PRO A 12 29.29 16.43 7.20
C PRO A 12 29.15 16.13 5.71
N PHE A 13 28.02 15.53 5.33
CA PHE A 13 27.68 15.31 3.93
C PHE A 13 27.09 16.59 3.35
N THR A 14 27.84 17.23 2.45
CA THR A 14 27.33 18.36 1.65
C THR A 14 26.96 17.83 0.27
N TYR A 15 25.69 17.94 -0.09
CA TYR A 15 25.23 17.62 -1.44
C TYR A 15 25.16 18.92 -2.27
N SER A 16 25.66 18.89 -3.50
CA SER A 16 25.52 19.97 -4.46
C SER A 16 24.66 19.48 -5.61
N VAL A 17 23.52 20.15 -5.85
CA VAL A 17 22.62 19.83 -6.96
C VAL A 17 22.87 20.84 -8.07
N LYS A 18 23.45 20.38 -9.18
CA LYS A 18 23.46 21.15 -10.43
C LYS A 18 22.28 20.72 -11.28
N PHE A 19 21.31 21.62 -11.46
CA PHE A 19 20.21 21.43 -12.38
C PHE A 19 20.68 21.71 -13.81
N VAL A 20 20.98 20.65 -14.56
CA VAL A 20 21.27 20.74 -15.99
C VAL A 20 19.98 20.46 -16.76
N LYS A 21 19.47 21.44 -17.50
CA LYS A 21 18.29 21.27 -18.34
C LYS A 21 18.65 20.41 -19.57
N ASN A 22 18.39 19.12 -19.48
CA ASN A 22 18.45 18.22 -20.62
C ASN A 22 17.09 18.24 -21.36
N ASN A 23 17.11 18.66 -22.62
CA ASN A 23 15.92 18.81 -23.48
C ASN A 23 15.63 17.56 -24.34
N ASP A 24 16.51 16.55 -24.28
CA ASP A 24 16.37 15.29 -25.04
C ASP A 24 15.43 14.29 -24.33
N ILE A 25 15.12 14.56 -23.06
CA ILE A 25 14.30 13.68 -22.22
C ILE A 25 12.88 14.24 -22.16
N ARG A 26 11.98 13.65 -22.96
CA ARG A 26 10.53 13.90 -22.87
C ARG A 26 10.05 13.66 -21.44
N TRP A 27 9.19 14.54 -20.91
CA TRP A 27 8.66 14.46 -19.53
C TRP A 27 8.06 13.08 -19.20
N ALA A 28 7.40 12.45 -20.18
CA ALA A 28 6.84 11.11 -20.06
C ALA A 28 7.89 10.04 -19.70
N SER A 29 9.12 10.16 -20.21
CA SER A 29 10.21 9.19 -19.96
C SER A 29 10.80 9.30 -18.56
N ARG A 30 10.51 10.37 -17.79
CA ARG A 30 10.97 10.52 -16.40
C ARG A 30 10.16 9.67 -15.42
N TRP A 31 8.89 9.43 -15.74
CA TRP A 31 7.99 8.58 -14.94
C TRP A 31 8.20 7.09 -15.17
N ASP A 32 8.82 6.67 -16.28
CA ASP A 32 9.08 5.25 -16.59
C ASP A 32 9.95 4.59 -15.52
N TYR A 33 10.89 5.34 -14.92
CA TYR A 33 11.68 4.86 -13.78
C TYR A 33 10.86 4.66 -12.50
N ILE A 34 9.88 5.52 -12.23
CA ILE A 34 9.00 5.41 -11.05
C ILE A 34 8.02 4.23 -11.21
N LEU A 35 7.56 4.00 -12.45
CA LEU A 35 6.69 2.88 -12.81
C LEU A 35 7.46 1.54 -12.83
N LYS A 36 8.71 1.51 -13.32
CA LYS A 36 9.60 0.33 -13.25
C LYS A 36 10.19 0.08 -11.87
N SER A 37 10.34 1.12 -11.05
CA SER A 37 10.78 1.01 -9.65
C SER A 37 9.67 0.55 -8.69
N LEU A 38 8.65 -0.14 -9.20
CA LEU A 38 7.74 -0.96 -8.41
C LEU A 38 8.20 -2.45 -8.34
N PRO A 39 9.47 -2.82 -8.08
CA PRO A 39 9.84 -4.22 -7.94
C PRO A 39 9.53 -4.70 -6.50
N GLN A 40 8.28 -4.64 -6.03
CA GLN A 40 7.87 -5.44 -4.84
C GLN A 40 6.35 -5.47 -4.53
N THR A 41 5.44 -5.29 -5.51
CA THR A 41 3.98 -5.38 -5.24
C THR A 41 3.51 -6.76 -4.76
N ARG A 42 4.37 -7.77 -4.80
CA ARG A 42 4.08 -9.14 -4.36
C ARG A 42 3.80 -9.26 -2.85
N ILE A 43 4.30 -8.34 -2.01
CA ILE A 43 4.23 -8.49 -0.54
C ILE A 43 3.12 -7.62 0.08
N GLN A 44 2.85 -6.43 -0.46
CA GLN A 44 1.80 -5.55 0.10
C GLN A 44 0.38 -5.98 -0.28
N TRP A 45 0.19 -6.62 -1.43
CA TRP A 45 -1.13 -7.09 -1.84
C TRP A 45 -1.67 -8.21 -0.94
N PHE A 46 -0.82 -8.87 -0.14
CA PHE A 46 -1.26 -9.82 0.89
C PHE A 46 -2.13 -9.14 1.96
N SER A 47 -1.79 -7.92 2.39
CA SER A 47 -2.61 -7.16 3.35
C SER A 47 -3.93 -6.69 2.72
N ILE A 48 -3.93 -6.38 1.43
CA ILE A 48 -5.13 -6.02 0.66
C ILE A 48 -6.06 -7.23 0.51
N LEU A 49 -5.51 -8.40 0.22
CA LEU A 49 -6.28 -9.64 0.14
C LEU A 49 -6.84 -10.03 1.52
N ASN A 50 -6.04 -9.91 2.58
CA ASN A 50 -6.47 -10.18 3.95
C ASN A 50 -7.65 -9.29 4.38
N SER A 51 -7.58 -7.98 4.13
CA SER A 51 -8.70 -7.08 4.44
C SER A 51 -9.93 -7.35 3.56
N LEU A 52 -9.74 -7.70 2.29
CA LEU A 52 -10.83 -8.06 1.38
C LEU A 52 -11.59 -9.30 1.85
N VAL A 53 -10.88 -10.34 2.32
CA VAL A 53 -11.50 -11.55 2.87
C VAL A 53 -12.35 -11.23 4.10
N ILE A 54 -11.84 -10.39 5.01
CA ILE A 54 -12.58 -9.98 6.22
C ILE A 54 -13.84 -9.19 5.85
N VAL A 55 -13.76 -8.26 4.90
CA VAL A 55 -14.90 -7.47 4.43
C VAL A 55 -15.98 -8.34 3.79
N LEU A 56 -15.60 -9.33 2.96
CA LEU A 56 -16.56 -10.27 2.36
C LEU A 56 -17.26 -11.11 3.44
N PHE A 57 -16.51 -11.58 4.44
CA PHE A 57 -17.08 -12.35 5.54
C PHE A 57 -18.08 -11.53 6.37
N LEU A 58 -17.71 -10.31 6.74
CA LEU A 58 -18.58 -9.38 7.46
C LEU A 58 -19.83 -9.03 6.64
N SER A 59 -19.66 -8.75 5.34
CA SER A 59 -20.78 -8.48 4.42
C SER A 59 -21.74 -9.67 4.33
N GLY A 60 -21.21 -10.89 4.23
CA GLY A 60 -22.02 -12.12 4.24
C GLY A 60 -22.80 -12.31 5.54
N MET A 61 -22.17 -12.05 6.69
CA MET A 61 -22.85 -12.11 7.99
C MET A 61 -23.97 -11.07 8.10
N VAL A 62 -23.72 -9.83 7.67
CA VAL A 62 -24.74 -8.77 7.63
C VAL A 62 -25.88 -9.15 6.69
N ALA A 63 -25.57 -9.68 5.50
CA ALA A 63 -26.56 -10.14 4.53
C ALA A 63 -27.41 -11.28 5.09
N MET A 64 -26.81 -12.26 5.79
CA MET A 64 -27.56 -13.34 6.45
C MET A 64 -28.51 -12.79 7.53
N ILE A 65 -28.08 -11.82 8.34
CA ILE A 65 -28.94 -11.18 9.34
C ILE A 65 -30.09 -10.44 8.67
N LEU A 66 -29.79 -9.65 7.62
CA LEU A 66 -30.81 -8.92 6.87
C LEU A 66 -31.82 -9.87 6.22
N LEU A 67 -31.35 -10.93 5.56
CA LEU A 67 -32.22 -11.95 4.97
C LEU A 67 -33.06 -12.64 6.03
N ARG A 68 -32.52 -12.94 7.22
CA ARG A 68 -33.28 -13.56 8.31
C ARG A 68 -34.37 -12.63 8.84
N THR A 69 -34.06 -11.35 9.03
CA THR A 69 -35.03 -10.34 9.45
C THR A 69 -36.12 -10.15 8.39
N LEU A 70 -35.71 -10.00 7.13
CA LEU A 70 -36.62 -9.78 6.00
C LEU A 70 -37.49 -11.00 5.71
N HIS A 71 -36.97 -12.23 5.77
CA HIS A 71 -37.81 -13.43 5.64
C HIS A 71 -38.87 -13.50 6.74
N LYS A 72 -38.51 -13.14 7.98
CA LYS A 72 -39.42 -13.17 9.12
C LYS A 72 -40.46 -12.04 9.05
N ASP A 73 -40.10 -10.88 8.51
CA ASP A 73 -41.01 -9.76 8.34
C ASP A 73 -41.93 -9.96 7.13
N ILE A 74 -41.43 -10.46 5.98
CA ILE A 74 -42.26 -10.83 4.83
C ILE A 74 -43.24 -11.96 5.20
N ALA A 75 -42.81 -12.98 5.95
CA ALA A 75 -43.70 -14.05 6.39
C ALA A 75 -44.83 -13.57 7.32
N ARG A 76 -44.64 -12.45 8.02
CA ARG A 76 -45.68 -11.82 8.85
C ARG A 76 -46.55 -10.82 8.09
N TYR A 77 -46.03 -10.21 7.02
CA TYR A 77 -46.78 -9.26 6.19
C TYR A 77 -47.56 -9.92 5.04
N ASN A 78 -47.23 -11.18 4.71
CA ASN A 78 -47.93 -12.01 3.72
C ASN A 78 -49.02 -12.91 4.35
N GLN A 79 -49.45 -12.59 5.58
CA GLN A 79 -50.76 -12.97 6.12
C GLN A 79 -51.67 -11.74 6.08
#